data_AF-A0A6I4Z9A2-F1
#
_entry.id   AF-A0A6I4Z9A2-F1
#
_cell.length_a   1.000
_cell.length_b   1.000
_cell.length_c   1.000
_cell.angle_alpha   90.00
_cell.angle_beta   90.00
_cell.angle_gamma   90.00
#
_symmetry.space_group_name_H-M   'P 1'
#
loop_
_entity.id
_entity.type
_entity.pdbx_description
1 polymer ?
#
loop_
_entity_poly.entity_id
_entity_poly.type
_entity_poly.pdbx_seq_one_letter_code
_entity_poly.pdbx_strand_id
1 'polypeptide(L)'
;MSRAVAKYDADGLDAVITHYNSRDSLEGQFYLFLIGDDDIYLAHPIFPHLIGTDIKDVVGSDGQELGREIAQATGEGVWVEYLWPHPVSRKEQQKVTWAIRHDGLIFASGYYAGEPETGPPAWRDADPRDYTVQYVNAAIARYERDGLQSMLNYYNSVASFEGEWYLFATDASDIYHVHPLIPALIGTDIKDVVGSDGYELGKALAEATEEGVWVEYLWPHPVTLKEVPKV
;
A
#
# COMPACT_ATOMS: atom_id res chain seq x y z
N MET A 1 -8.50 -19.66 7.90
CA MET A 1 -8.43 -19.06 9.25
C MET A 1 -7.92 -20.04 10.31
N SER A 2 -8.63 -21.15 10.55
CA SER A 2 -8.26 -22.17 11.55
C SER A 2 -6.80 -22.64 11.53
N ARG A 3 -6.20 -22.81 10.33
CA ARG A 3 -4.78 -23.18 10.19
C ARG A 3 -3.81 -22.15 10.78
N ALA A 4 -4.11 -20.85 10.63
CA ALA A 4 -3.25 -19.78 11.11
C ALA A 4 -3.29 -19.66 12.64
N VAL A 5 -4.49 -19.73 13.20
CA VAL A 5 -4.70 -19.77 14.66
C VAL A 5 -4.04 -21.00 15.27
N ALA A 6 -4.23 -22.19 14.68
CA ALA A 6 -3.56 -23.40 15.15
C ALA A 6 -2.03 -23.31 15.09
N LYS A 7 -1.48 -22.63 14.06
CA LYS A 7 -0.04 -22.38 13.99
C LYS A 7 0.42 -21.43 15.09
N TYR A 8 -0.36 -20.40 15.41
CA TYR A 8 -0.08 -19.50 16.53
C TYR A 8 -0.07 -20.26 17.85
N ASP A 9 -1.10 -21.06 18.12
CA ASP A 9 -1.23 -21.81 19.37
C ASP A 9 -0.10 -22.83 19.56
N ALA A 10 0.42 -23.41 18.46
CA ALA A 10 1.46 -24.43 18.50
C ALA A 10 2.88 -23.84 18.51
N ASP A 11 3.14 -22.83 17.68
CA ASP A 11 4.49 -22.36 17.37
C ASP A 11 4.80 -20.96 17.91
N GLY A 12 3.77 -20.23 18.37
CA GLY A 12 3.88 -18.86 18.88
C GLY A 12 3.90 -17.76 17.81
N LEU A 13 3.89 -16.51 18.27
CA LEU A 13 3.75 -15.31 17.45
C LEU A 13 4.86 -15.16 16.39
N ASP A 14 6.13 -15.28 16.79
CA ASP A 14 7.27 -15.07 15.90
C ASP A 14 7.27 -16.03 14.70
N ALA A 15 6.86 -17.28 14.92
CA ALA A 15 6.77 -18.28 13.87
C ALA A 15 5.65 -17.98 12.87
N VAL A 16 4.53 -17.43 13.35
CA VAL A 16 3.40 -17.00 12.51
C VAL A 16 3.78 -15.76 11.69
N ILE A 17 4.37 -14.75 12.32
CA ILE A 17 4.86 -13.53 11.64
C ILE A 17 5.86 -13.91 10.54
N THR A 18 6.85 -14.73 10.87
CA THR A 18 7.88 -15.17 9.90
C THR A 18 7.25 -15.89 8.71
N HIS A 19 6.30 -16.79 8.96
CA HIS A 19 5.63 -17.53 7.89
C HIS A 19 4.80 -16.61 6.99
N TYR A 20 3.95 -15.76 7.57
CA TYR A 20 3.01 -14.93 6.81
C TYR A 20 3.61 -13.64 6.25
N ASN A 21 4.88 -13.33 6.54
CA ASN A 21 5.66 -12.35 5.80
C ASN A 21 6.39 -12.95 4.58
N SER A 22 6.29 -14.26 4.35
CA SER A 22 6.84 -14.91 3.14
C SER A 22 5.81 -14.97 2.02
N ARG A 23 6.26 -14.78 0.77
CA ARG A 23 5.44 -15.06 -0.42
C ARG A 23 5.09 -16.54 -0.56
N ASP A 24 5.79 -17.43 0.14
CA ASP A 24 5.48 -18.86 0.16
C ASP A 24 4.20 -19.18 0.93
N SER A 25 3.69 -18.24 1.75
CA SER A 25 2.41 -18.42 2.46
C SER A 25 1.19 -18.14 1.58
N LEU A 26 1.40 -17.76 0.31
CA LEU A 26 0.32 -17.43 -0.63
C LEU A 26 -0.29 -18.70 -1.20
N GLU A 27 -1.62 -18.77 -1.24
CA GLU A 27 -2.37 -19.89 -1.81
C GLU A 27 -3.32 -19.37 -2.89
N GLY A 28 -2.79 -19.22 -4.11
CA GLY A 28 -3.52 -18.55 -5.19
C GLY A 28 -3.77 -17.09 -4.85
N GLN A 29 -5.05 -16.71 -4.71
CA GLN A 29 -5.45 -15.36 -4.29
C GLN A 29 -5.51 -15.20 -2.76
N PHE A 30 -5.49 -16.29 -2.01
CA PHE A 30 -5.60 -16.27 -0.56
C PHE A 30 -4.25 -15.92 0.08
N TYR A 31 -4.30 -14.96 0.98
CA TYR A 31 -3.19 -14.59 1.84
C TYR A 31 -3.73 -14.18 3.20
N LEU A 32 -2.91 -14.35 4.22
CA LEU A 32 -3.21 -13.87 5.57
C LEU A 32 -2.43 -12.59 5.85
N PHE A 33 -3.08 -11.66 6.54
CA PHE A 33 -2.41 -10.55 7.21
C PHE A 33 -2.76 -10.60 8.70
N LEU A 34 -1.79 -10.19 9.52
CA LEU A 34 -1.85 -10.28 10.97
C LEU A 34 -1.72 -8.89 11.58
N ILE A 35 -2.62 -8.55 12.49
CA ILE A 35 -2.59 -7.31 13.26
C ILE A 35 -2.38 -7.63 14.74
N GLY A 36 -1.56 -6.82 15.40
CA GLY A 36 -1.30 -6.84 16.83
C GLY A 36 -2.52 -6.47 17.66
N ASP A 37 -2.38 -6.62 18.98
CA ASP A 37 -3.38 -6.18 19.96
C ASP A 37 -3.45 -4.64 20.09
N ASP A 38 -2.38 -3.96 19.68
CA ASP A 38 -2.26 -2.52 19.50
C ASP A 38 -2.78 -2.01 18.14
N ASP A 39 -3.42 -2.89 17.36
CA ASP A 39 -3.95 -2.62 16.03
C ASP A 39 -2.87 -2.30 14.97
N ILE A 40 -1.60 -2.64 15.23
CA ILE A 40 -0.49 -2.48 14.29
C ILE A 40 -0.31 -3.71 13.40
N TYR A 41 -0.07 -3.53 12.10
CA TYR A 41 0.28 -4.64 11.21
C TYR A 41 1.58 -5.34 11.62
N LEU A 42 1.49 -6.64 11.86
CA LEU A 42 2.62 -7.51 12.15
C LEU A 42 3.06 -8.33 10.93
N ALA A 43 2.12 -8.68 10.04
CA ALA A 43 2.43 -9.40 8.82
C ALA A 43 1.53 -9.01 7.65
N HIS A 44 2.12 -8.81 6.47
CA HIS A 44 1.40 -8.66 5.21
C HIS A 44 2.27 -9.09 4.00
N PRO A 45 2.05 -10.27 3.40
CA PRO A 45 3.00 -10.85 2.42
C PRO A 45 3.00 -10.16 1.05
N ILE A 46 1.94 -9.40 0.74
CA ILE A 46 1.78 -8.71 -0.55
C ILE A 46 2.18 -7.23 -0.49
N PHE A 47 1.99 -6.58 0.66
CA PHE A 47 2.16 -5.14 0.88
C PHE A 47 2.96 -4.92 2.17
N PRO A 48 4.27 -5.25 2.16
CA PRO A 48 5.09 -5.21 3.37
C PRO A 48 5.28 -3.81 3.94
N HIS A 49 5.06 -2.74 3.16
CA HIS A 49 5.06 -1.36 3.66
C HIS A 49 3.95 -1.07 4.68
N LEU A 50 2.93 -1.93 4.79
CA LEU A 50 1.91 -1.82 5.84
C LEU A 50 2.44 -2.27 7.20
N ILE A 51 3.50 -3.08 7.26
CA ILE A 51 4.04 -3.58 8.54
C ILE A 51 4.50 -2.38 9.38
N GLY A 52 4.03 -2.31 10.63
CA GLY A 52 4.30 -1.20 11.54
C GLY A 52 3.33 -0.02 11.46
N THR A 53 2.33 -0.04 10.57
CA THR A 53 1.26 0.97 10.53
C THR A 53 0.01 0.52 11.30
N ASP A 54 -0.81 1.47 11.78
CA ASP A 54 -2.11 1.17 12.38
C ASP A 54 -3.12 0.77 11.29
N ILE A 55 -3.82 -0.35 11.47
CA ILE A 55 -4.87 -0.81 10.56
C ILE A 55 -5.98 0.24 10.41
N LYS A 56 -6.29 1.03 11.43
CA LYS A 56 -7.38 2.03 11.42
C LYS A 56 -7.12 3.19 10.49
N ASP A 57 -5.87 3.40 10.10
CA ASP A 57 -5.47 4.41 9.13
C ASP A 57 -5.56 3.89 7.68
N VAL A 58 -5.86 2.60 7.49
CA VAL A 58 -6.07 2.02 6.16
C VAL A 58 -7.46 2.36 5.65
N VAL A 59 -7.47 3.23 4.64
CA VAL A 59 -8.65 3.65 3.90
C VAL A 59 -8.58 3.07 2.49
N GLY A 60 -9.72 2.55 2.01
CA GLY A 60 -9.91 2.11 0.64
C GLY A 60 -9.77 3.27 -0.34
N SER A 61 -9.51 2.95 -1.59
CA SER A 61 -9.33 3.96 -2.64
C SER A 61 -10.61 4.77 -2.93
N ASP A 62 -11.76 4.22 -2.57
CA ASP A 62 -13.09 4.84 -2.63
C ASP A 62 -13.43 5.65 -1.37
N GLY A 63 -12.52 5.73 -0.39
CA GLY A 63 -12.72 6.41 0.88
C GLY A 63 -13.35 5.54 1.98
N GLN A 64 -13.60 4.25 1.74
CA GLN A 64 -14.11 3.36 2.79
C GLN A 64 -13.08 3.18 3.91
N GLU A 65 -13.48 3.36 5.17
CA GLU A 65 -12.62 3.12 6.35
C GLU A 65 -12.50 1.63 6.69
N LEU A 66 -12.17 0.78 5.70
CA LEU A 66 -12.14 -0.68 5.81
C LEU A 66 -11.28 -1.17 6.98
N GLY A 67 -10.20 -0.46 7.31
CA GLY A 67 -9.32 -0.79 8.42
C GLY A 67 -10.01 -0.68 9.77
N ARG A 68 -10.84 0.36 9.96
CA ARG A 68 -11.67 0.53 11.17
C ARG A 68 -12.76 -0.53 11.27
N GLU A 69 -13.30 -0.97 10.14
CA GLU A 69 -14.26 -2.08 10.10
C GLU A 69 -13.59 -3.41 10.50
N ILE A 70 -12.41 -3.70 9.97
CA ILE A 70 -11.62 -4.90 10.33
C ILE A 70 -11.20 -4.88 11.81
N ALA A 71 -10.82 -3.72 12.35
CA ALA A 71 -10.41 -3.57 13.75
C ALA A 71 -11.51 -3.96 14.75
N GLN A 72 -12.78 -3.94 14.33
CA GLN A 72 -13.94 -4.35 15.13
C GLN A 72 -14.06 -5.88 15.27
N ALA A 73 -13.17 -6.67 14.67
CA ALA A 73 -13.17 -8.12 14.78
C ALA A 73 -13.18 -8.58 16.25
N THR A 74 -14.07 -9.53 16.54
CA THR A 74 -14.19 -10.20 17.84
C THR A 74 -13.76 -11.67 17.72
N GLY A 75 -13.86 -12.44 18.81
CA GLY A 75 -13.68 -13.90 18.77
C GLY A 75 -14.74 -14.64 17.94
N GLU A 76 -15.87 -14.00 17.62
CA GLU A 76 -16.86 -14.55 16.67
C GLU A 76 -16.50 -14.23 15.21
N GLY A 77 -15.64 -13.22 15.01
CA GLY A 77 -15.19 -12.72 13.72
C GLY A 77 -16.16 -11.74 13.04
N VAL A 78 -15.70 -11.16 11.93
CA VAL A 78 -16.41 -10.17 11.12
C VAL A 78 -16.11 -10.39 9.64
N TRP A 79 -17.12 -10.20 8.80
CA TRP A 79 -16.96 -10.11 7.34
C TRP A 79 -16.92 -8.64 6.94
N VAL A 80 -15.93 -8.26 6.15
CA VAL A 80 -15.76 -6.90 5.62
C VAL A 80 -15.57 -6.98 4.12
N GLU A 81 -16.35 -6.19 3.39
CA GLU A 81 -16.30 -6.09 1.93
C GLU A 81 -15.73 -4.73 1.54
N TYR A 82 -14.72 -4.71 0.67
CA TYR A 82 -14.01 -3.48 0.28
C TYR A 82 -13.25 -3.64 -1.04
N LEU A 83 -12.91 -2.53 -1.68
CA LEU A 83 -12.02 -2.52 -2.83
C LEU A 83 -10.57 -2.70 -2.39
N TRP A 84 -9.86 -3.66 -2.98
CA TRP A 84 -8.47 -3.93 -2.66
C TRP A 84 -7.70 -4.41 -3.89
N PRO A 85 -6.37 -4.19 -3.98
CA PRO A 85 -5.63 -4.63 -5.14
C PRO A 85 -5.42 -6.15 -5.10
N HIS A 86 -5.75 -6.81 -6.20
CA HIS A 86 -5.59 -8.26 -6.35
C HIS A 86 -4.10 -8.64 -6.38
N PRO A 87 -3.65 -9.68 -5.65
CA PRO A 87 -2.23 -9.95 -5.44
C PRO A 87 -1.45 -10.32 -6.72
N VAL A 88 -2.16 -10.80 -7.75
CA VAL A 88 -1.58 -11.20 -9.04
C VAL A 88 -1.65 -10.06 -10.06
N SER A 89 -2.86 -9.65 -10.46
CA SER A 89 -3.07 -8.61 -11.47
C SER A 89 -2.76 -7.18 -11.00
N ARG A 90 -2.69 -6.95 -9.68
CA ARG A 90 -2.56 -5.62 -9.05
C ARG A 90 -3.69 -4.63 -9.35
N LYS A 91 -4.70 -5.05 -10.10
CA LYS A 91 -5.91 -4.25 -10.30
C LYS A 91 -6.75 -4.29 -9.05
N GLU A 92 -7.39 -3.17 -8.79
CA GLU A 92 -8.39 -3.06 -7.74
C GLU A 92 -9.62 -3.92 -8.06
N GLN A 93 -10.09 -4.65 -7.07
CA GLN A 93 -11.23 -5.54 -7.16
C GLN A 93 -11.97 -5.61 -5.83
N GLN A 94 -13.25 -5.99 -5.90
CA GLN A 94 -14.03 -6.28 -4.70
C GLN A 94 -13.42 -7.47 -3.96
N LYS A 95 -13.07 -7.27 -2.70
CA LYS A 95 -12.57 -8.28 -1.79
C LYS A 95 -13.53 -8.48 -0.64
N VAL A 96 -13.70 -9.72 -0.23
CA VAL A 96 -14.47 -10.13 0.95
C VAL A 96 -13.51 -10.77 1.94
N THR A 97 -13.29 -10.12 3.07
CA THR A 97 -12.35 -10.57 4.12
C THR A 97 -13.09 -11.06 5.34
N TRP A 98 -12.67 -12.21 5.86
CA TRP A 98 -12.99 -12.66 7.21
C TRP A 98 -11.85 -12.30 8.15
N ALA A 99 -12.18 -11.59 9.23
CA ALA A 99 -11.25 -11.26 10.30
C ALA A 99 -11.77 -11.81 11.64
N ILE A 100 -10.88 -12.39 12.45
CA ILE A 100 -11.21 -12.91 13.79
C ILE A 100 -10.15 -12.48 14.78
N ARG A 101 -10.57 -12.14 15.99
CA ARG A 101 -9.66 -11.82 17.09
C ARG A 101 -9.40 -13.06 17.95
N HIS A 102 -8.13 -13.40 18.15
CA HIS A 102 -7.70 -14.52 18.99
C HIS A 102 -6.46 -14.09 19.78
N ASP A 103 -6.54 -14.21 21.11
CA ASP A 103 -5.48 -13.78 22.03
C ASP A 103 -5.03 -12.31 21.81
N GLY A 104 -6.01 -11.42 21.61
CA GLY A 104 -5.76 -10.00 21.32
C GLY A 104 -5.41 -9.70 19.86
N LEU A 105 -4.82 -10.63 19.12
CA LEU A 105 -4.41 -10.47 17.73
C LEU A 105 -5.57 -10.60 16.74
N ILE A 106 -5.54 -9.86 15.63
CA ILE A 106 -6.49 -10.06 14.52
C ILE A 106 -5.83 -10.87 13.41
N PHE A 107 -6.42 -12.02 13.10
CA PHE A 107 -6.09 -12.82 11.94
C PHE A 107 -7.10 -12.53 10.84
N ALA A 108 -6.64 -12.14 9.65
CA ALA A 108 -7.53 -11.77 8.56
C ALA A 108 -7.07 -12.36 7.20
N SER A 109 -8.04 -12.84 6.43
CA SER A 109 -7.83 -13.38 5.09
C SER A 109 -9.14 -13.31 4.30
N GLY A 110 -9.06 -13.29 2.97
CA GLY A 110 -10.24 -13.10 2.13
C GLY A 110 -10.08 -13.62 0.72
N TYR A 111 -11.15 -13.49 -0.05
CA TYR A 111 -11.19 -13.78 -1.49
C TYR A 111 -11.67 -12.56 -2.25
N TYR A 112 -11.30 -12.49 -3.53
CA TYR A 112 -11.75 -11.48 -4.48
C TYR A 112 -12.96 -12.03 -5.24
N ALA A 113 -14.00 -11.20 -5.32
CA ALA A 113 -15.21 -11.49 -6.07
C ALA A 113 -15.05 -10.98 -7.51
N GLY A 114 -15.44 -11.80 -8.49
CA GLY A 114 -15.39 -11.44 -9.91
C GLY A 114 -14.60 -12.45 -10.76
N GLU A 115 -14.45 -12.13 -12.04
CA GLU A 115 -13.67 -12.97 -12.94
C GLU A 115 -12.17 -12.91 -12.60
N PRO A 116 -11.46 -14.04 -12.68
CA PRO A 116 -10.00 -14.04 -12.54
C PRO A 116 -9.38 -13.12 -13.58
N GLU A 117 -8.65 -12.10 -13.13
CA GLU A 117 -7.81 -11.30 -14.03
C GLU A 117 -6.66 -12.16 -14.53
N THR A 118 -6.71 -12.51 -15.81
CA THR A 118 -5.76 -13.41 -16.46
C THR A 118 -4.87 -12.62 -17.41
N GLY A 119 -4.00 -11.79 -16.83
CA GLY A 119 -3.03 -11.04 -17.60
C GLY A 119 -1.98 -10.42 -16.69
N PRO A 120 -0.72 -10.36 -17.12
CA PRO A 120 0.24 -9.52 -16.44
C PRO A 120 -0.23 -8.06 -16.51
N PRO A 121 0.08 -7.26 -15.47
CA PRO A 121 -0.28 -5.85 -15.48
C PRO A 121 0.44 -5.09 -16.59
N ALA A 122 -0.18 -4.01 -17.08
CA ALA A 122 0.30 -3.25 -18.23
C ALA A 122 1.72 -2.67 -18.04
N TRP A 123 2.06 -2.27 -16.81
CA TRP A 123 3.39 -1.76 -16.45
C TRP A 123 4.51 -2.80 -16.51
N ARG A 124 4.19 -4.11 -16.52
CA ARG A 124 5.23 -5.15 -16.41
C ARG A 124 6.24 -5.09 -17.57
N ASP A 125 5.75 -4.77 -18.76
CA ASP A 125 6.55 -4.78 -19.99
C ASP A 125 6.66 -3.37 -20.61
N ALA A 126 6.31 -2.33 -19.84
CA ALA A 126 6.35 -0.94 -20.29
C ALA A 126 7.77 -0.35 -20.24
N ASP A 127 8.05 0.64 -21.10
CA ASP A 127 9.24 1.48 -20.91
C ASP A 127 9.08 2.29 -19.61
N PRO A 128 10.05 2.25 -18.67
CA PRO A 128 9.89 2.89 -17.37
C PRO A 128 9.68 4.41 -17.45
N ARG A 129 10.34 5.11 -18.38
CA ARG A 129 10.19 6.56 -18.51
C ARG A 129 8.82 6.91 -19.06
N ASP A 130 8.39 6.22 -20.12
CA ASP A 130 7.08 6.44 -20.70
C ASP A 130 5.95 6.08 -19.71
N TYR A 131 6.13 5.03 -18.92
CA TYR A 131 5.14 4.63 -17.92
C TYR A 131 5.05 5.63 -16.77
N THR A 132 6.18 6.13 -16.27
CA THR A 132 6.19 7.17 -15.23
C THR A 132 5.42 8.42 -15.68
N VAL A 133 5.64 8.89 -16.91
CA VAL A 133 4.89 10.04 -17.45
C VAL A 133 3.39 9.73 -17.55
N GLN A 134 3.02 8.55 -18.04
CA GLN A 134 1.61 8.14 -18.11
C GLN A 134 0.96 8.06 -16.73
N TYR A 135 1.69 7.56 -15.73
CA TYR A 135 1.21 7.40 -14.37
C TYR A 135 0.96 8.76 -13.68
N VAL A 136 1.86 9.73 -13.88
CA VAL A 136 1.65 11.13 -13.44
C VAL A 136 0.48 11.78 -14.16
N ASN A 137 0.38 11.63 -15.49
CA ASN A 137 -0.73 12.17 -16.26
C ASN A 137 -2.08 11.56 -15.87
N ALA A 138 -2.12 10.28 -15.50
CA ALA A 138 -3.32 9.64 -14.97
C ALA A 138 -3.75 10.26 -13.63
N ALA A 139 -2.79 10.70 -12.81
CA ALA A 139 -3.09 11.40 -11.56
C ALA A 139 -3.71 12.77 -11.80
N ILE A 140 -3.14 13.53 -12.74
CA ILE A 140 -3.66 14.83 -13.17
C ILE A 140 -5.06 14.65 -13.75
N ALA A 141 -5.27 13.68 -14.64
CA ALA A 141 -6.58 13.41 -15.22
C ALA A 141 -7.63 13.01 -14.17
N ARG A 142 -7.25 12.23 -13.14
CA ARG A 142 -8.16 11.93 -12.01
C ARG A 142 -8.49 13.19 -11.22
N TYR A 143 -7.51 14.03 -10.92
CA TYR A 143 -7.73 15.30 -10.24
C TYR A 143 -8.70 16.20 -11.02
N GLU A 144 -8.49 16.35 -12.33
CA GLU A 144 -9.36 17.16 -13.20
C GLU A 144 -10.77 16.60 -13.31
N ARG A 145 -10.91 15.27 -13.39
CA ARG A 145 -12.20 14.59 -13.58
C ARG A 145 -13.03 14.54 -12.29
N ASP A 146 -12.40 14.18 -11.17
CA ASP A 146 -13.09 13.80 -9.93
C ASP A 146 -12.81 14.75 -8.76
N GLY A 147 -11.86 15.67 -8.91
CA GLY A 147 -11.45 16.64 -7.89
C GLY A 147 -10.39 16.14 -6.91
N LEU A 148 -9.92 17.06 -6.06
CA LEU A 148 -8.81 16.86 -5.13
C LEU A 148 -9.02 15.67 -4.20
N GLN A 149 -10.16 15.57 -3.53
CA GLN A 149 -10.38 14.54 -2.52
C GLN A 149 -10.32 13.12 -3.12
N SER A 150 -10.85 12.93 -4.33
CA SER A 150 -10.77 11.65 -5.04
C SER A 150 -9.32 11.27 -5.36
N MET A 151 -8.53 12.25 -5.81
CA MET A 151 -7.10 12.07 -6.06
C MET A 151 -6.36 11.71 -4.77
N LEU A 152 -6.56 12.46 -3.68
CA LEU A 152 -5.93 12.22 -2.39
C LEU A 152 -6.28 10.84 -1.82
N ASN A 153 -7.55 10.43 -1.87
CA ASN A 153 -7.99 9.13 -1.38
C ASN A 153 -7.33 7.99 -2.17
N TYR A 154 -7.38 8.05 -3.50
CA TYR A 154 -6.81 7.00 -4.33
C TYR A 154 -5.29 6.90 -4.17
N TYR A 155 -4.56 8.02 -4.30
CA TYR A 155 -3.09 8.01 -4.28
C TYR A 155 -2.47 7.88 -2.90
N ASN A 156 -3.22 8.05 -1.81
CA ASN A 156 -2.78 7.66 -0.47
C ASN A 156 -3.25 6.23 -0.08
N SER A 157 -3.97 5.53 -0.94
CA SER A 157 -4.32 4.13 -0.73
C SER A 157 -3.29 3.18 -1.34
N VAL A 158 -3.24 1.96 -0.82
CA VAL A 158 -2.44 0.85 -1.37
C VAL A 158 -2.80 0.53 -2.82
N ALA A 159 -4.00 0.91 -3.27
CA ALA A 159 -4.45 0.67 -4.64
C ALA A 159 -3.79 1.54 -5.70
N SER A 160 -3.09 2.60 -5.28
CA SER A 160 -2.30 3.39 -6.22
C SER A 160 -1.03 2.65 -6.67
N PHE A 161 -0.47 1.74 -5.88
CA PHE A 161 0.79 1.10 -6.22
C PHE A 161 0.65 0.18 -7.45
N GLU A 162 1.48 0.45 -8.45
CA GLU A 162 1.58 -0.34 -9.66
C GLU A 162 3.02 -0.82 -9.80
N GLY A 163 3.32 -2.05 -9.40
CA GLY A 163 4.70 -2.55 -9.41
C GLY A 163 5.61 -1.73 -8.48
N GLU A 164 6.53 -0.96 -9.07
CA GLU A 164 7.40 -0.02 -8.35
C GLU A 164 6.93 1.45 -8.41
N TRP A 165 5.92 1.73 -9.23
CA TRP A 165 5.34 3.06 -9.41
C TRP A 165 4.35 3.39 -8.31
N TYR A 166 4.50 4.58 -7.76
CA TYR A 166 3.54 5.26 -6.90
C TYR A 166 3.74 6.77 -7.08
N LEU A 167 2.73 7.55 -6.70
CA LEU A 167 2.78 9.01 -6.79
C LEU A 167 3.17 9.60 -5.44
N PHE A 168 3.95 10.68 -5.45
CA PHE A 168 3.88 11.68 -4.39
C PHE A 168 3.46 13.01 -5.01
N ALA A 169 2.83 13.87 -4.22
CA ALA A 169 2.36 15.17 -4.68
C ALA A 169 2.44 16.20 -3.56
N THR A 170 2.82 17.41 -3.92
CA THR A 170 2.88 18.59 -3.05
C THR A 170 1.91 19.66 -3.54
N ASP A 171 1.63 20.66 -2.69
CA ASP A 171 0.94 21.87 -3.11
C ASP A 171 1.92 22.97 -3.57
N ALA A 172 1.38 24.15 -3.92
CA ALA A 172 2.16 25.30 -4.36
C ALA A 172 3.05 25.92 -3.25
N SER A 173 2.90 25.47 -2.00
CA SER A 173 3.79 25.79 -0.88
C SER A 173 4.77 24.65 -0.61
N ASP A 174 4.88 23.69 -1.53
CA ASP A 174 5.77 22.54 -1.48
C ASP A 174 5.46 21.55 -0.35
N ILE A 175 4.25 21.59 0.21
CA ILE A 175 3.82 20.70 1.29
C ILE A 175 3.27 19.40 0.72
N TYR A 176 3.75 18.26 1.18
CA TYR A 176 3.25 16.95 0.79
C TYR A 176 1.77 16.75 1.15
N HIS A 177 0.98 16.29 0.18
CA HIS A 177 -0.40 15.82 0.36
C HIS A 177 -0.57 14.34 -0.02
N VAL A 178 0.36 13.80 -0.80
CA VAL A 178 0.37 12.40 -1.21
C VAL A 178 1.75 11.82 -0.98
N HIS A 179 1.84 10.76 -0.20
CA HIS A 179 3.05 9.93 -0.13
C HIS A 179 2.73 8.53 0.44
N PRO A 180 2.18 7.61 -0.37
CA PRO A 180 1.59 6.36 0.12
C PRO A 180 2.61 5.38 0.70
N LEU A 181 3.89 5.49 0.34
CA LEU A 181 4.95 4.62 0.88
C LEU A 181 5.44 5.06 2.26
N ILE A 182 5.38 6.37 2.53
CA ILE A 182 5.87 6.99 3.77
C ILE A 182 4.85 8.07 4.17
N PRO A 183 3.70 7.69 4.73
CA PRO A 183 2.64 8.64 5.08
C PRO A 183 3.10 9.73 6.06
N ALA A 184 4.13 9.45 6.86
CA ALA A 184 4.74 10.42 7.78
C ALA A 184 5.32 11.67 7.09
N LEU A 185 5.54 11.66 5.77
CA LEU A 185 5.96 12.84 5.01
C LEU A 185 4.80 13.80 4.71
N ILE A 186 3.54 13.34 4.78
CA ILE A 186 2.38 14.19 4.51
C ILE A 186 2.34 15.34 5.53
N GLY A 187 2.17 16.57 5.04
CA GLY A 187 2.20 17.80 5.83
C GLY A 187 3.60 18.39 6.05
N THR A 188 4.65 17.76 5.55
CA THR A 188 6.03 18.31 5.58
C THR A 188 6.37 19.03 4.28
N ASP A 189 7.33 19.96 4.33
CA ASP A 189 7.87 20.62 3.13
C ASP A 189 8.84 19.67 2.42
N ILE A 190 8.64 19.43 1.12
CA ILE A 190 9.51 18.55 0.32
C ILE A 190 10.96 18.99 0.36
N LYS A 191 11.26 20.29 0.50
CA LYS A 191 12.63 20.82 0.53
C LYS A 191 13.44 20.38 1.74
N ASP A 192 12.76 19.89 2.78
CA ASP A 192 13.39 19.32 3.98
C ASP A 192 13.78 17.84 3.79
N VAL A 193 13.34 17.19 2.70
CA VAL A 193 13.67 15.80 2.40
C VAL A 193 15.07 15.69 1.79
N VAL A 194 15.94 14.98 2.51
CA VAL A 194 17.31 14.68 2.12
C VAL A 194 17.45 13.16 1.99
N GLY A 195 18.07 12.70 0.90
CA GLY A 195 18.39 11.31 0.66
C GLY A 195 19.34 10.76 1.72
N SER A 196 19.38 9.43 1.85
CA SER A 196 20.27 8.73 2.79
C SER A 196 21.76 8.97 2.53
N ASP A 197 22.11 9.33 1.29
CA ASP A 197 23.44 9.72 0.83
C ASP A 197 23.76 11.21 1.06
N GLY A 198 22.82 11.98 1.63
CA GLY A 198 22.94 13.42 1.86
C GLY A 198 22.55 14.28 0.65
N TYR A 199 22.05 13.67 -0.45
CA TYR A 199 21.56 14.43 -1.60
C TYR A 199 20.28 15.18 -1.25
N GLU A 200 20.23 16.49 -1.52
CA GLU A 200 19.06 17.34 -1.28
C GLU A 200 17.95 17.12 -2.34
N LEU A 201 17.52 15.86 -2.49
CA LEU A 201 16.56 15.43 -3.52
C LEU A 201 15.26 16.25 -3.47
N GLY A 202 14.81 16.63 -2.28
CA GLY A 202 13.61 17.41 -2.09
C GLY A 202 13.66 18.77 -2.76
N LYS A 203 14.81 19.45 -2.68
CA LYS A 203 15.04 20.73 -3.36
C LYS A 203 15.14 20.55 -4.88
N ALA A 204 15.81 19.49 -5.34
CA ALA A 204 15.89 19.18 -6.76
C ALA A 204 14.51 18.89 -7.37
N LEU A 205 13.64 18.19 -6.64
CA LEU A 205 12.26 17.93 -7.06
C LEU A 205 11.39 19.20 -7.03
N ALA A 206 11.61 20.10 -6.06
CA ALA A 206 10.89 21.38 -5.98
C ALA A 206 11.21 22.36 -7.12
N GLU A 207 12.22 22.07 -7.96
CA GLU A 207 12.50 22.84 -9.18
C GLU A 207 11.57 22.46 -10.36
N ALA A 208 10.66 21.50 -10.18
CA ALA A 208 9.71 21.07 -11.20
C ALA A 208 8.89 22.24 -11.78
N THR A 209 8.81 22.30 -13.11
CA THR A 209 7.93 23.21 -13.85
C THR A 209 6.80 22.44 -14.55
N GLU A 210 5.96 23.11 -15.33
CA GLU A 210 4.92 22.44 -16.14
C GLU A 210 5.51 21.45 -17.17
N GLU A 211 6.76 21.65 -17.58
CA GLU A 211 7.51 20.73 -18.45
C GLU A 211 8.05 19.50 -17.70
N GLY A 212 7.99 19.51 -16.37
CA GLY A 212 8.50 18.45 -15.49
C GLY A 212 10.01 18.50 -15.28
N VAL A 213 10.48 17.67 -14.35
CA VAL A 213 11.90 17.45 -14.04
C VAL A 213 12.14 15.96 -13.82
N TRP A 214 13.32 15.47 -14.23
CA TRP A 214 13.80 14.13 -13.90
C TRP A 214 14.92 14.28 -12.89
N VAL A 215 14.84 13.54 -11.78
CA VAL A 215 15.82 13.61 -10.70
C VAL A 215 16.23 12.20 -10.33
N GLU A 216 17.53 11.92 -10.35
CA GLU A 216 18.04 10.63 -9.88
C GLU A 216 18.37 10.71 -8.38
N TYR A 217 17.88 9.76 -7.59
CA TYR A 217 18.08 9.73 -6.13
C TYR A 217 17.97 8.32 -5.55
N LEU A 218 18.49 8.10 -4.35
CA LEU A 218 18.28 6.86 -3.60
C LEU A 218 16.98 6.94 -2.81
N TRP A 219 16.15 5.89 -2.91
CA TRP A 219 14.89 5.82 -2.18
C TRP A 219 14.42 4.39 -1.92
N PRO A 220 13.64 4.13 -0.87
CA PRO A 220 13.03 2.82 -0.65
C PRO A 220 12.15 2.35 -1.81
N HIS A 221 12.38 1.12 -2.26
CA HIS A 221 11.51 0.45 -3.22
C HIS A 221 10.23 -0.04 -2.53
N PRO A 222 9.01 0.22 -3.06
CA PRO A 222 7.74 0.01 -2.33
C PRO A 222 7.42 -1.46 -2.01
N VAL A 223 8.06 -2.39 -2.72
CA VAL A 223 7.92 -3.85 -2.51
C VAL A 223 9.02 -4.43 -1.63
N THR A 224 10.29 -4.07 -1.83
CA THR A 224 11.41 -4.70 -1.11
C THR A 224 11.82 -3.91 0.13
N LEU A 225 11.37 -2.65 0.24
CA LEU A 225 11.72 -1.67 1.26
C LEU A 225 13.21 -1.35 1.34
N LYS A 226 14.01 -1.86 0.40
CA LYS A 226 15.43 -1.55 0.29
C LYS A 226 15.61 -0.29 -0.53
N GLU A 227 16.61 0.50 -0.17
CA GLU A 227 17.01 1.65 -0.98
C GLU A 227 17.58 1.20 -2.31
N VAL A 228 17.10 1.84 -3.38
CA VAL A 228 17.55 1.63 -4.75
C VAL A 228 17.66 2.98 -5.46
N PRO A 229 18.49 3.10 -6.50
CA PRO A 229 18.43 4.24 -7.41
C PRO A 229 17.05 4.34 -8.06
N LYS A 230 16.50 5.54 -8.03
CA LYS A 230 15.29 5.96 -8.73
C LYS A 230 15.61 7.09 -9.70
N VAL A 231 14.77 7.23 -10.72
CA VAL A 231 14.80 8.29 -11.73
C VAL A 231 13.41 8.91 -11.81
#